data_AF-A0A653WLB7-F1
#
_entry.id   AF-A0A653WLB7-F1
#
_cell.length_a   1.000
_cell.length_b   1.000
_cell.length_c   1.000
_cell.angle_alpha   90.00
_cell.angle_beta   90.00
_cell.angle_gamma   90.00
#
_symmetry.space_group_name_H-M   'P 1'
#
loop_
_entity.id
_entity.type
_entity.pdbx_description
1 polymer ?
#
loop_
_entity_poly.entity_id
_entity_poly.type
_entity_poly.pdbx_seq_one_letter_code
_entity_poly.pdbx_strand_id
1 'polypeptide(L)' 'MELLVGSVVAGLALLIGVILIVKRKAFSKFIEDSQRSTFGQVGTRLMGRPEPVYVVVVGLCAVLIGVAIAIVLLTR' A
#
# COMPACT_ATOMS: atom_id res chain seq x y z
N MET A 1 -13.62 -19.19 12.85
CA MET A 1 -12.48 -18.90 11.96
C MET A 1 -12.56 -17.52 11.34
N GLU A 2 -13.75 -17.05 10.94
CA GLU A 2 -13.94 -15.76 10.25
C GLU A 2 -13.44 -14.54 11.04
N LEU A 3 -13.69 -14.48 12.35
CA LEU A 3 -13.18 -13.40 13.22
C LEU A 3 -11.64 -13.33 13.29
N LEU A 4 -10.98 -14.50 13.34
CA LEU A 4 -9.52 -14.59 13.35
C LEU A 4 -8.93 -14.12 12.02
N VAL A 5 -9.49 -14.60 10.90
CA VAL A 5 -9.05 -14.21 9.56
C VAL A 5 -9.30 -12.72 9.33
N GLY A 6 -10.48 -12.22 9.69
CA GLY A 6 -10.83 -10.81 9.56
C GLY A 6 -9.90 -9.90 10.37
N SER A 7 -9.56 -10.29 11.60
CA SER A 7 -8.64 -9.52 12.45
C SER A 7 -7.22 -9.47 11.87
N VAL A 8 -6.74 -10.58 11.32
CA VAL A 8 -5.43 -10.64 10.65
C VAL A 8 -5.42 -9.76 9.40
N VAL A 9 -6.47 -9.81 8.58
CA VAL A 9 -6.59 -9.00 7.36
C VAL A 9 -6.65 -7.51 7.70
N ALA A 10 -7.42 -7.12 8.72
CA ALA A 10 -7.49 -5.73 9.19
C ALA A 10 -6.12 -5.23 9.67
N GLY A 11 -5.41 -6.04 10.47
CA GLY A 11 -4.07 -5.72 10.96
C GLY A 11 -3.04 -5.57 9.83
N LEU A 12 -3.06 -6.47 8.84
CA LEU A 12 -2.18 -6.39 7.68
C LEU A 12 -2.45 -5.15 6.83
N ALA A 13 -3.71 -4.82 6.58
CA ALA A 13 -4.10 -3.64 5.81
C ALA A 13 -3.59 -2.34 6.47
N LEU A 14 -3.76 -2.24 7.80
CA LEU A 14 -3.24 -1.12 8.59
C LEU A 14 -1.71 -1.03 8.53
N LEU A 15 -1.01 -2.15 8.75
CA LEU A 15 0.45 -2.22 8.71
C LEU A 15 1.00 -1.78 7.34
N ILE A 16 0.43 -2.32 6.26
CA ILE A 16 0.81 -1.96 4.89
C ILE A 16 0.59 -0.46 4.66
N GLY A 17 -0.60 0.05 5.03
CA GLY A 17 -0.92 1.47 4.87
C GLY A 17 0.06 2.39 5.60
N VAL A 18 0.39 2.08 6.86
CA VAL A 18 1.36 2.84 7.67
C VAL A 18 2.75 2.78 7.05
N ILE A 19 3.21 1.60 6.62
CA ILE A 19 4.52 1.44 5.98
C ILE A 19 4.60 2.25 4.70
N LEU A 20 3.55 2.22 3.86
CA LEU A 20 3.50 3.02 2.62
C LEU A 20 3.58 4.52 2.89
N ILE A 21 2.94 5.01 3.96
CA ILE A 21 2.98 6.45 4.32
C ILE A 21 4.35 6.84 4.88
N VAL A 22 4.91 6.06 5.81
CA VAL A 22 6.16 6.36 6.52
C VAL A 22 7.38 6.15 5.62
N LYS A 23 7.41 5.04 4.88
CA LYS A 23 8.52 4.65 3.99
C LYS A 23 8.24 5.01 2.53
N ARG A 24 7.34 5.95 2.26
CA ARG A 24 6.93 6.37 0.90
C ARG A 24 8.08 6.58 -0.08
N LYS A 25 9.18 7.20 0.38
CA LYS A 25 10.37 7.46 -0.46
C LYS A 25 11.12 6.18 -0.83
N ALA A 26 11.30 5.28 0.14
CA ALA A 26 11.94 3.99 -0.10
C ALA A 26 11.07 3.10 -1.00
N PHE A 27 9.75 3.14 -0.81
CA PHE A 27 8.81 2.41 -1.64
C PHE A 27 8.74 2.95 -3.07
N SER A 28 8.72 4.28 -3.24
CA SER A 28 8.76 4.90 -4.58
C SER A 28 10.03 4.52 -5.33
N LYS A 29 11.18 4.52 -4.63
CA LYS A 29 12.46 4.07 -5.20
C LYS A 29 12.44 2.59 -5.55
N PHE A 30 11.87 1.73 -4.70
CA PHE A 30 11.70 0.31 -5.00
C PHE A 30 10.83 0.06 -6.24
N ILE A 31 9.73 0.81 -6.40
CA ILE A 31 8.89 0.77 -7.60
C ILE A 31 9.69 1.22 -8.83
N GLU A 32 10.44 2.31 -8.73
CA GLU A 32 11.29 2.82 -9.82
C GLU A 32 12.36 1.78 -10.21
N ASP A 33 13.04 1.17 -9.25
CA ASP A 33 14.05 0.14 -9.47
C ASP A 33 13.43 -1.14 -10.07
N SER A 34 12.23 -1.51 -9.63
CA SER A 34 11.48 -2.66 -10.18
C SER A 34 11.04 -2.39 -11.62
N GLN A 35 10.46 -1.22 -11.89
CA GLN A 35 10.08 -0.81 -13.24
C GLN A 35 11.30 -0.75 -14.17
N ARG A 36 12.44 -0.27 -13.68
CA ARG A 36 13.69 -0.25 -14.43
C ARG A 36 14.21 -1.66 -14.71
N SER A 37 14.09 -2.58 -13.76
CA SER A 37 14.49 -3.98 -13.94
C SER A 37 13.60 -4.72 -14.94
N THR A 38 12.29 -4.45 -14.94
CA THR A 38 11.33 -5.17 -15.79
C THR A 38 11.22 -4.58 -17.19
N PHE A 39 11.16 -3.25 -17.31
CA PHE A 39 10.88 -2.55 -18.56
C PHE A 39 12.08 -1.76 -19.11
N GLY A 40 13.22 -1.82 -18.45
CA GLY A 40 14.41 -1.04 -18.81
C GLY A 40 14.21 0.47 -18.62
N GLN A 41 15.16 1.24 -19.16
CA GLN A 41 15.17 2.70 -19.05
C GLN A 41 14.11 3.39 -19.94
N VAL A 42 13.61 2.68 -20.95
CA VAL A 42 12.60 3.19 -21.90
C VAL A 42 11.20 3.08 -21.30
N GLY A 43 10.85 1.95 -20.68
CA GLY A 43 9.54 1.80 -20.01
C GLY A 43 9.36 2.69 -18.80
N THR A 44 10.43 2.97 -18.05
CA THR A 44 10.41 3.94 -16.92
C THR A 44 10.14 5.38 -17.38
N ARG A 45 10.52 5.76 -18.60
CA ARG A 45 10.16 7.08 -19.16
C ARG A 45 8.69 7.17 -19.57
N LEU A 46 8.11 6.06 -20.04
CA LEU A 46 6.70 6.01 -20.48
C LEU A 46 5.71 5.91 -19.32
N MET A 47 6.05 5.19 -18.25
CA MET A 47 5.18 5.04 -17.08
C MET A 47 5.13 6.27 -16.16
N GLY A 48 6.00 7.26 -16.41
CA GLY A 48 6.16 8.40 -15.50
C GLY A 48 6.88 7.99 -14.21
N ARG A 49 7.53 8.95 -13.55
CA ARG A 49 8.14 8.68 -12.24
C ARG A 49 7.04 8.40 -11.22
N PRO A 50 7.22 7.40 -10.33
CA PRO A 50 6.27 7.17 -9.26
C PRO A 50 6.21 8.41 -8.36
N GLU A 51 5.13 9.20 -8.46
CA GLU A 51 4.99 10.37 -7.62
C GLU A 51 4.71 9.93 -6.18
N PRO A 52 5.42 10.49 -5.20
CA PRO A 52 5.25 10.13 -3.80
C PRO A 52 3.85 10.43 -3.27
N VAL A 53 3.07 11.26 -3.97
CA VAL A 53 1.66 11.57 -3.65
C VAL A 53 0.78 10.32 -3.84
N TYR A 54 0.90 9.59 -4.95
CA TYR A 54 0.09 8.40 -5.20
C TYR A 54 0.33 7.30 -4.16
N VAL A 55 1.58 7.13 -3.73
CA VAL A 55 1.94 6.15 -2.68
C VAL A 55 1.27 6.49 -1.35
N VAL A 56 1.18 7.79 -1.01
CA VAL A 56 0.49 8.24 0.20
C VAL A 56 -1.02 8.02 0.10
N VAL A 57 -1.63 8.29 -1.06
CA VAL A 57 -3.06 8.05 -1.29
C VAL A 57 -3.39 6.56 -1.15
N VAL A 58 -2.60 5.68 -1.77
CA VAL A 58 -2.78 4.22 -1.66
C VAL A 58 -2.61 3.76 -0.20
N GLY A 59 -1.61 4.30 0.51
CA GLY A 59 -1.41 4.02 1.93
C GLY A 59 -2.60 4.44 2.80
N LEU A 60 -3.15 5.63 2.57
CA LEU A 60 -4.36 6.12 3.23
C LEU A 60 -5.57 5.22 2.96
N CYS A 61 -5.80 4.82 1.71
CA CYS A 61 -6.88 3.89 1.37
C CYS A 61 -6.73 2.55 2.11
N ALA A 62 -5.51 1.99 2.17
CA ALA A 62 -5.26 0.75 2.90
C ALA A 62 -5.56 0.88 4.40
N VAL A 63 -5.20 2.02 5.02
CA VAL A 63 -5.56 2.30 6.42
C VAL A 63 -7.07 2.36 6.59
N LEU A 64 -7.79 3.11 5.74
CA LEU A 64 -9.24 3.25 5.83
C LEU A 64 -9.97 1.91 5.67
N ILE A 65 -9.51 1.05 4.75
CA ILE A 65 -10.06 -0.30 4.57
C ILE A 65 -9.83 -1.14 5.82
N GLY A 66 -8.61 -1.13 6.39
CA GLY A 66 -8.31 -1.86 7.63
C GLY A 66 -9.20 -1.42 8.80
N VAL A 67 -9.42 -0.10 8.95
CA VAL A 67 -10.34 0.46 9.95
C VAL A 67 -11.78 0.01 9.70
N ALA A 68 -12.26 0.07 8.45
CA ALA A 68 -13.61 -0.33 8.10
C ALA A 68 -13.87 -1.82 8.43
N ILE A 69 -12.92 -2.70 8.10
CA ILE A 69 -13.01 -4.13 8.43
C ILE A 69 -13.05 -4.32 9.96
N ALA A 70 -12.20 -3.62 10.71
CA ALA A 70 -12.20 -3.69 12.17
C ALA A 70 -13.55 -3.25 12.77
N ILE A 71 -14.13 -2.15 12.27
CA ILE A 71 -15.45 -1.68 12.72
C ILE A 71 -16.53 -2.74 12.42
N VAL A 72 -16.53 -3.34 11.24
CA VAL A 72 -17.49 -4.39 10.86
C VAL A 72 -17.35 -5.61 11.77
N LEU A 73 -16.13 -5.99 12.15
CA LEU A 73 -15.89 -7.11 13.08
C LEU A 73 -16.29 -6.82 14.52
N LEU A 74 -16.23 -5.55 14.95
CA LEU A 74 -16.65 -5.14 16.30
C LEU A 74 -18.17 -4.94 16.41
N THR A 75 -18.86 -4.75 15.28
CA THR A 75 -20.31 -4.49 15.23
C THR A 75 -21.13 -5.73 14.86
N ARG A 76 -20.49 -6.86 14.58
CA ARG A 76 -21.10 -8.17 14.34
C ARG A 76 -20.71 -9.14 15.43
#